data_AF-A0A218W681-F1
#
_entry.id   AF-A0A218W681-F1
#
_cell.length_a   1.000
_cell.length_b   1.000
_cell.length_c   1.000
_cell.angle_alpha   90.00
_cell.angle_beta   90.00
_cell.angle_gamma   90.00
#
_symmetry.space_group_name_H-M   'P 1'
#
loop_
_entity.id
_entity.type
_entity.pdbx_description
1 polymer ?
#
loop_
_entity_poly.entity_id
_entity_poly.type
_entity_poly.pdbx_seq_one_letter_code
_entity_poly.pdbx_strand_id
1 'polypeptide(L)'
;MIFSFSIEPDCSWIIFFRMELRNLDPFLMLDEFYEISNILSVFGGSIDPLLKNLDEKKQRFRQNAVSLAAELKEEAERKVKKMEEEICRLQERLEERDGQLQASASAVEKVLLHHRNLPHVSRSINFGNLDLVMISSWLFDHSGIEIIMIH
;
A
#
# COMPACT_ATOMS: atom_id res chain seq x y z
N MET A 1 33.28 -0.69 15.80
CA MET A 1 33.39 0.77 16.02
C MET A 1 34.64 1.02 16.85
N ILE A 2 35.54 1.89 16.39
CA ILE A 2 36.71 2.28 17.17
C ILE A 2 36.42 3.69 17.70
N PHE A 3 36.28 3.82 19.02
CA PHE A 3 36.18 5.13 19.68
C PHE A 3 37.60 5.58 20.00
N SER A 4 38.11 6.54 19.23
CA SER A 4 39.39 7.19 19.55
C SER A 4 39.10 8.38 20.46
N PHE A 5 39.46 8.24 21.73
CA PHE A 5 39.51 9.36 22.68
C PHE A 5 40.88 10.03 22.55
N SER A 6 40.90 11.31 22.17
CA SER A 6 42.10 12.14 22.32
C SER A 6 41.82 13.13 23.44
N ILE A 7 42.50 12.94 24.57
CA ILE A 7 42.48 13.86 25.70
C ILE A 7 43.72 14.74 25.54
N GLU A 8 43.54 15.96 25.05
CA GLU A 8 44.60 16.96 25.09
C GLU A 8 44.59 17.62 26.48
N PRO A 9 45.74 17.66 27.19
CA PRO A 9 45.80 18.06 28.59
C PRO A 9 45.57 19.55 28.86
N ASP A 10 45.53 20.40 27.83
CA ASP A 10 45.64 21.86 28.00
C ASP A 10 44.35 22.67 27.71
N CYS A 11 43.21 22.02 27.44
CA CYS A 11 41.96 22.74 27.17
C CYS A 11 40.92 22.54 28.29
N SER A 12 40.67 23.60 29.04
CA SER A 12 39.50 23.76 29.91
C SER A 12 38.20 23.43 29.16
N TRP A 13 37.60 22.28 29.49
CA TRP A 13 36.18 21.93 29.33
C TRP A 13 35.57 21.80 27.91
N ILE A 14 36.34 21.67 26.83
CA ILE A 14 35.74 21.42 25.49
C ILE A 14 36.16 20.05 24.97
N ILE A 15 35.29 19.06 25.18
CA ILE A 15 35.39 17.75 24.52
C ILE A 15 34.84 17.90 23.09
N PHE A 16 35.71 17.77 22.09
CA PHE A 16 35.32 17.80 20.68
C PHE A 16 34.80 16.42 20.25
N PHE A 17 33.49 16.28 20.08
CA PHE A 17 32.88 15.08 19.51
C PHE A 17 32.78 15.23 17.99
N ARG A 18 33.55 14.45 17.23
CA ARG A 18 33.34 14.27 15.79
C ARG A 18 32.69 12.91 15.55
N MET A 19 31.40 12.92 15.20
CA MET A 19 30.62 11.72 14.89
C MET A 19 30.47 11.58 13.37
N GLU A 20 31.07 10.55 12.79
CA GLU A 20 30.96 10.26 11.36
C GLU A 20 29.60 9.56 11.11
N LEU A 21 28.60 10.33 10.70
CA LEU A 21 27.23 9.85 10.43
C LEU A 21 27.20 8.94 9.20
N ARG A 22 27.35 7.63 9.39
CA ARG A 22 26.99 6.66 8.35
C ARG A 22 26.13 5.54 8.94
N ASN A 23 24.85 5.58 8.57
CA ASN A 23 23.88 4.47 8.62
C ASN A 23 23.63 3.83 10.00
N LEU A 24 23.22 4.60 11.01
CA LEU A 24 22.61 4.02 12.21
C LEU A 24 21.21 4.57 12.46
N ASP A 25 20.33 3.64 12.87
CA ASP A 25 18.93 3.82 13.21
C ASP A 25 18.75 4.99 14.22
N PRO A 26 17.84 5.95 13.95
CA PRO A 26 17.59 7.09 14.83
C PRO A 26 17.22 6.73 16.28
N PHE A 27 16.68 5.54 16.53
CA PHE A 27 16.28 5.10 17.87
C PHE A 27 17.48 4.67 18.72
N LEU A 28 18.50 4.03 18.13
CA LEU A 28 19.72 3.64 18.86
C LEU A 28 20.60 4.83 19.25
N MET A 29 20.50 5.94 18.51
CA MET A 29 21.20 7.18 18.84
C MET A 29 20.74 7.76 20.19
N LEU A 30 19.45 7.71 20.49
CA LEU A 30 18.91 8.37 21.68
C LEU A 30 19.42 7.73 22.98
N ASP A 31 19.65 6.41 22.98
CA ASP A 31 20.20 5.68 24.11
C ASP A 31 21.68 6.05 24.36
N GLU A 32 22.51 6.11 23.31
CA GLU A 32 23.92 6.52 23.43
C GLU A 32 24.05 7.98 23.90
N PHE A 33 23.21 8.88 23.38
CA PHE A 33 23.17 10.27 23.85
C PHE A 33 22.72 10.39 25.31
N TYR A 34 21.88 9.46 25.80
CA TYR A 34 21.39 9.44 27.17
C TYR A 34 22.47 8.99 28.17
N GLU A 35 23.27 7.98 27.82
CA GLU A 35 24.42 7.55 28.64
C GLU A 35 25.47 8.65 28.79
N ILE A 36 25.81 9.34 27.69
CA ILE A 36 26.77 10.45 27.72
C ILE A 36 26.24 11.60 28.59
N SER A 37 24.95 11.93 28.48
CA SER A 37 24.33 12.97 29.31
C SER A 37 24.36 12.65 30.81
N ASN A 38 24.23 11.39 31.21
CA ASN A 38 24.25 10.97 32.62
C ASN A 38 25.65 10.98 33.21
N ILE A 39 26.66 10.58 32.43
CA ILE A 39 28.06 10.66 32.85
C ILE A 39 28.44 12.11 33.14
N LEU A 40 28.05 13.06 32.28
CA LEU A 40 28.29 14.49 32.49
C LEU A 40 27.61 15.06 33.74
N SER A 41 26.44 14.55 34.16
CA SER A 41 25.76 15.05 35.36
C SER A 41 26.38 14.55 36.67
N VAL A 42 27.03 13.38 36.66
CA VAL A 42 27.65 12.79 37.86
C VAL A 42 28.88 13.57 38.32
N PHE A 43 29.58 14.25 37.41
CA PHE A 43 30.81 15.01 37.74
C PHE A 43 30.57 16.46 38.20
N GLY A 44 29.33 16.98 38.16
CA GLY A 44 28.99 18.36 38.56
C GLY A 44 28.48 18.46 40.00
N GLY A 45 29.41 18.50 40.97
CA GLY A 45 29.08 18.61 42.40
C GLY A 45 28.57 20.00 42.83
N SER A 46 27.60 19.98 43.77
CA SER A 46 26.88 21.09 44.44
C SER A 46 25.78 21.78 43.60
N ILE A 47 24.56 21.24 43.72
CA ILE A 47 23.36 21.74 43.04
C ILE A 47 22.76 22.88 43.86
N ASP A 48 22.81 24.09 43.30
CA ASP A 48 22.03 25.24 43.74
C ASP A 48 20.52 24.87 43.77
N PRO A 49 19.75 25.20 44.81
CA PRO A 49 18.32 24.88 44.89
C PRO A 49 17.49 25.36 43.69
N LEU A 50 17.93 26.40 42.96
CA LEU A 50 17.30 26.82 41.70
C LEU A 50 17.61 25.86 40.52
N LEU A 51 18.81 25.30 40.48
CA LEU A 51 19.21 24.31 39.47
C LEU A 51 18.48 22.97 39.67
N LYS A 52 18.21 22.59 40.92
CA LYS A 52 17.42 21.38 41.24
C LYS A 52 16.03 21.42 40.59
N ASN A 53 15.36 22.58 40.61
CA ASN A 53 14.06 22.74 39.96
C ASN A 53 14.15 22.60 38.43
N LEU A 54 15.24 23.10 37.85
CA LEU A 54 15.49 23.00 36.42
C LEU A 54 15.75 21.56 35.97
N ASP A 55 16.51 20.79 36.77
CA ASP A 55 16.76 19.37 36.53
C ASP A 55 15.48 18.53 36.65
N GLU A 56 14.63 18.82 37.65
CA GLU A 56 13.30 18.19 37.77
C GLU A 56 12.42 18.50 36.55
N LYS A 57 12.41 19.74 36.07
CA LYS A 57 11.63 20.14 34.89
C LYS A 57 12.18 19.52 33.60
N LYS A 58 13.50 19.43 33.46
CA LYS A 58 14.18 18.75 32.36
C LYS A 58 13.84 17.27 32.34
N GLN A 59 13.82 16.62 33.50
CA GLN A 59 13.46 15.21 33.62
C GLN A 59 11.99 14.97 33.28
N ARG A 60 11.08 15.83 33.72
CA ARG A 60 9.66 15.75 33.33
C ARG A 60 9.46 15.92 31.83
N PHE A 61 10.20 16.84 31.21
CA PHE A 61 10.13 17.02 29.75
C PHE A 61 10.59 15.75 29.01
N ARG A 62 11.67 15.10 29.47
CA ARG A 62 12.13 13.83 28.92
C ARG A 62 11.06 12.74 29.05
N GLN A 63 10.45 12.59 30.22
CA GLN A 63 9.39 11.61 30.45
C GLN A 63 8.18 11.85 29.55
N ASN A 64 7.75 13.11 29.40
CA ASN A 64 6.64 13.46 28.51
C ASN A 64 6.98 13.19 27.04
N ALA A 65 8.21 13.50 26.61
CA ALA A 65 8.65 13.22 25.25
C ALA A 65 8.68 11.71 24.96
N VAL A 66 9.14 10.90 25.92
CA VAL A 66 9.14 9.42 25.81
C VAL A 66 7.70 8.89 25.76
N SER A 67 6.80 9.37 26.62
CA SER A 67 5.38 8.98 26.59
C SER A 67 4.74 9.30 25.23
N LEU A 68 4.95 10.51 24.73
CA LEU A 68 4.41 10.94 23.45
C LEU A 68 4.98 10.10 22.28
N ALA A 69 6.28 9.79 22.30
CA ALA A 69 6.89 8.93 21.30
C ALA A 69 6.29 7.50 21.32
N ALA A 70 6.00 6.97 22.51
CA ALA A 70 5.34 5.67 22.67
C ALA A 70 3.90 5.70 22.12
N GLU A 71 3.12 6.73 22.45
CA GLU A 71 1.76 6.91 21.93
C GLU A 71 1.73 7.03 20.39
N LEU A 72 2.66 7.78 19.81
CA LEU A 72 2.78 7.93 18.36
C LEU A 72 3.16 6.61 17.68
N LYS A 73 4.05 5.82 18.29
CA LYS A 73 4.41 4.49 17.80
C LYS A 73 3.21 3.55 17.83
N GLU A 74 2.47 3.51 18.93
CA GLU A 74 1.28 2.66 19.05
C GLU A 74 0.19 3.05 18.04
N GLU A 75 -0.06 4.35 17.84
CA GLU A 75 -0.99 4.82 16.81
C GLU A 75 -0.54 4.42 15.40
N ALA A 76 0.76 4.50 15.10
CA ALA A 76 1.30 4.06 13.82
C ALA A 76 1.12 2.55 13.63
N GLU A 77 1.43 1.74 14.64
CA GLU A 77 1.26 0.28 14.61
C GLU A 77 -0.21 -0.12 14.42
N ARG A 78 -1.14 0.54 15.13
CA ARG A 78 -2.58 0.32 14.95
C ARG A 78 -3.05 0.66 13.53
N LYS A 79 -2.56 1.76 12.96
CA LYS A 79 -2.87 2.15 11.57
C LYS A 79 -2.36 1.12 10.58
N VAL A 80 -1.11 0.68 10.72
CA VAL A 80 -0.51 -0.36 9.86
C VAL A 80 -1.34 -1.64 9.94
N LYS A 81 -1.63 -2.13 11.14
CA LYS A 81 -2.44 -3.34 11.33
C LYS A 81 -3.81 -3.23 10.68
N LYS A 82 -4.50 -2.09 10.85
CA LYS A 82 -5.79 -1.85 10.21
C LYS A 82 -5.69 -1.86 8.68
N MET A 83 -4.63 -1.29 8.14
CA MET A 83 -4.39 -1.28 6.70
C MET A 83 -4.09 -2.69 6.16
N GLU A 84 -3.31 -3.48 6.89
CA GLU A 84 -3.02 -4.88 6.55
C GLU A 84 -4.30 -5.73 6.53
N GLU A 85 -5.16 -5.61 7.54
CA GLU A 85 -6.46 -6.29 7.60
C GLU A 85 -7.35 -5.92 6.41
N GLU A 86 -7.40 -4.64 6.04
CA GLU A 86 -8.15 -4.16 4.89
C GLU A 86 -7.59 -4.67 3.56
N ILE A 87 -6.27 -4.75 3.41
CA ILE A 87 -5.62 -5.32 2.22
C ILE A 87 -6.00 -6.79 2.06
N CYS A 88 -5.87 -7.59 3.13
CA CYS A 88 -6.24 -9.01 3.11
C CYS A 88 -7.70 -9.20 2.69
N ARG A 89 -8.62 -8.44 3.29
CA ARG A 89 -10.05 -8.50 2.94
C ARG A 89 -10.32 -8.13 1.48
N LEU A 90 -9.61 -7.13 0.95
CA LEU A 90 -9.76 -6.71 -0.45
C LEU A 90 -9.20 -7.76 -1.42
N GLN A 91 -8.14 -8.47 -1.05
CA GLN A 91 -7.59 -9.57 -1.84
C GLN A 91 -8.57 -10.74 -1.95
N GLU A 92 -9.15 -11.18 -0.83
CA GLU A 92 -10.17 -12.24 -0.82
C GLU A 92 -11.36 -11.90 -1.74
N ARG A 93 -11.85 -10.66 -1.67
CA ARG A 93 -12.93 -10.18 -2.53
C ARG A 93 -12.54 -10.06 -4.00
N LEU A 94 -11.26 -9.87 -4.31
CA LEU A 94 -10.78 -9.85 -5.67
C LEU A 94 -10.77 -11.26 -6.25
N GLU A 95 -10.21 -12.22 -5.51
CA GLU A 95 -10.15 -13.63 -5.89
C GLU A 95 -11.55 -14.23 -6.10
N GLU A 96 -12.51 -13.90 -5.22
CA GLU A 96 -13.90 -14.32 -5.38
C GLU A 96 -14.49 -13.82 -6.70
N ARG A 97 -14.32 -12.53 -7.00
CA ARG A 97 -14.83 -11.93 -8.25
C ARG A 97 -14.15 -12.51 -9.48
N ASP A 98 -12.86 -12.79 -9.42
CA ASP A 98 -12.14 -13.43 -10.52
C ASP A 98 -12.67 -14.84 -10.77
N GLY A 99 -12.96 -15.61 -9.72
CA GLY A 99 -13.63 -16.91 -9.84
C GLY A 99 -15.02 -16.81 -10.48
N GLN A 100 -15.82 -15.81 -10.09
CA GLN A 100 -17.14 -15.56 -10.68
C GLN A 100 -17.04 -15.16 -12.16
N LEU A 101 -16.10 -14.28 -12.51
CA LEU A 101 -15.86 -13.85 -13.88
C LEU A 101 -15.40 -15.02 -14.76
N GLN A 102 -14.51 -15.85 -14.26
CA GLN A 102 -14.05 -17.05 -14.95
C GLN A 102 -15.19 -18.04 -15.19
N ALA A 103 -16.05 -18.27 -14.18
CA ALA A 103 -17.23 -19.12 -14.32
C ALA A 103 -18.21 -18.55 -15.36
N SER A 104 -18.47 -17.24 -15.33
CA SER A 104 -19.33 -16.57 -16.29
C SER A 104 -18.76 -16.64 -17.71
N ALA A 105 -17.46 -16.43 -17.89
CA ALA A 105 -16.79 -16.54 -19.18
C ALA A 105 -16.87 -17.96 -19.73
N SER A 106 -16.64 -18.99 -18.90
CA SER A 106 -16.78 -20.39 -19.28
C SER A 106 -18.22 -20.76 -19.66
N ALA A 107 -19.21 -20.21 -18.96
CA ALA A 107 -20.62 -20.40 -19.32
C ALA A 107 -20.93 -19.83 -20.70
N VAL A 108 -20.46 -18.61 -21.01
CA VAL A 108 -20.60 -17.99 -22.33
C VAL A 108 -19.89 -18.82 -23.40
N GLU A 109 -18.66 -19.27 -23.14
CA GLU A 109 -17.90 -20.10 -24.08
C GLU A 109 -18.64 -21.40 -24.41
N LYS A 110 -19.20 -22.08 -23.41
CA LYS A 110 -20.01 -23.28 -23.62
C LYS A 110 -21.23 -23.01 -24.50
N VAL A 111 -21.92 -21.88 -24.29
CA VAL A 111 -23.07 -21.48 -25.13
C VAL A 111 -22.62 -21.19 -26.56
N LEU A 112 -21.50 -20.51 -26.75
CA LEU A 112 -20.95 -20.20 -28.07
C LEU A 112 -20.52 -21.48 -28.81
N LEU A 113 -19.84 -22.40 -28.13
CA LEU A 113 -19.47 -23.70 -28.69
C LEU A 113 -20.69 -24.53 -29.03
N HIS A 114 -21.74 -24.51 -28.19
CA HIS A 114 -23.00 -25.17 -28.52
C HIS A 114 -23.60 -24.60 -29.81
N HIS A 115 -23.66 -23.28 -29.96
CA HIS A 115 -24.15 -22.64 -31.19
C HIS A 115 -23.26 -22.91 -32.40
N ARG A 116 -21.93 -22.95 -32.24
CA ARG A 116 -20.98 -23.25 -33.32
C ARG A 116 -21.09 -24.68 -33.82
N ASN A 117 -21.38 -25.62 -32.92
CA ASN A 117 -21.50 -27.04 -33.23
C ASN A 117 -22.93 -27.43 -33.70
N LEU A 118 -23.86 -26.48 -33.78
CA LEU A 118 -25.15 -26.73 -34.43
C LEU A 118 -24.90 -27.01 -35.92
N PRO A 119 -25.52 -28.06 -36.49
CA PRO A 119 -25.41 -28.28 -37.93
C PRO A 119 -25.90 -27.02 -38.65
N HIS A 120 -25.09 -26.48 -39.54
CA HIS A 120 -25.52 -25.42 -40.46
C HIS A 120 -26.64 -25.98 -41.33
N VAL A 121 -27.89 -25.84 -40.89
CA VAL A 121 -29.06 -26.22 -41.67
C VAL A 121 -29.27 -25.13 -42.72
N SER A 122 -28.61 -25.30 -43.86
CA SER A 122 -28.95 -24.53 -45.05
C SER A 122 -30.31 -25.00 -45.55
N ARG A 123 -31.36 -24.26 -45.21
CA ARG A 123 -32.70 -24.49 -45.77
C ARG A 123 -32.76 -23.81 -47.13
N SER A 124 -32.78 -24.58 -48.20
CA SER A 124 -33.09 -24.06 -49.53
C SER A 124 -34.55 -23.61 -49.55
N ILE A 125 -34.78 -22.33 -49.81
CA ILE A 125 -36.12 -21.76 -49.99
C ILE A 125 -36.29 -21.49 -51.48
N ASN A 126 -37.22 -22.20 -52.12
CA ASN A 126 -37.55 -21.96 -53.51
C ASN A 126 -38.51 -20.79 -53.61
N PHE A 127 -38.03 -19.66 -54.13
CA PHE A 127 -38.84 -18.46 -54.33
C PHE A 127 -39.68 -18.47 -55.62
N GLY A 128 -39.66 -19.55 -56.41
CA GLY A 128 -40.54 -19.73 -57.58
C GLY A 128 -40.54 -18.52 -58.52
N ASN A 129 -41.74 -18.12 -58.96
CA ASN A 129 -41.97 -16.96 -59.85
C ASN A 129 -42.04 -15.60 -59.10
N LEU A 130 -41.54 -15.51 -57.86
CA LEU A 130 -41.52 -14.24 -57.13
C LEU A 130 -40.46 -13.32 -57.73
N ASP A 131 -40.81 -12.04 -57.90
CA ASP A 131 -39.85 -11.02 -58.32
C ASP A 131 -38.94 -10.58 -57.15
N LEU A 132 -37.90 -9.81 -57.48
CA LEU A 132 -36.90 -9.37 -56.51
C LEU A 132 -37.50 -8.51 -55.39
N VAL A 133 -38.56 -7.76 -55.69
CA VAL A 133 -39.25 -6.89 -54.71
C VAL A 133 -39.98 -7.76 -53.68
N MET A 134 -40.72 -8.76 -54.15
CA MET A 134 -41.43 -9.71 -53.29
C MET A 134 -40.47 -10.55 -52.44
N ILE A 135 -39.33 -10.97 -53.01
CA ILE A 135 -38.28 -11.68 -52.27
C ILE A 135 -37.65 -10.77 -51.21
N SER A 136 -37.36 -9.50 -51.55
CA SER A 136 -36.80 -8.54 -50.59
C SER A 136 -37.74 -8.24 -49.43
N SER A 137 -39.04 -8.06 -49.69
CA SER A 137 -40.05 -7.85 -48.66
C SER A 137 -40.15 -9.06 -47.74
N TRP A 138 -40.21 -10.28 -48.31
CA TRP A 138 -40.30 -11.50 -47.53
C TRP A 138 -39.10 -11.70 -46.58
N LEU A 139 -37.88 -11.40 -47.06
CA LEU A 139 -36.66 -11.47 -46.26
C LEU A 139 -36.63 -10.40 -45.17
N PHE A 140 -37.04 -9.18 -45.47
CA PHE A 140 -37.14 -8.12 -44.46
C PHE A 140 -38.16 -8.49 -43.37
N ASP A 141 -39.34 -8.95 -43.76
CA ASP A 141 -40.43 -9.29 -42.83
C ASP A 141 -40.12 -10.49 -41.93
N HIS A 142 -39.40 -11.50 -42.44
CA HIS A 142 -39.16 -12.75 -41.71
C HIS A 142 -37.80 -12.83 -41.01
N SER A 143 -36.77 -12.16 -41.53
CA SER A 143 -35.42 -12.21 -40.97
C SER A 143 -34.78 -10.86 -40.71
N GLY A 144 -35.45 -9.74 -41.04
CA GLY A 144 -34.92 -8.40 -40.88
C GLY A 144 -33.73 -8.09 -41.79
N ILE A 145 -33.53 -8.89 -42.86
CA ILE A 145 -32.44 -8.72 -43.82
C ILE A 145 -32.89 -7.77 -44.92
N GLU A 146 -32.21 -6.63 -45.03
CA GLU A 146 -32.44 -5.65 -46.09
C GLU A 146 -31.46 -5.91 -47.26
N ILE A 147 -32.00 -6.16 -48.46
CA ILE A 147 -31.18 -6.33 -49.67
C ILE A 147 -30.93 -4.94 -50.27
N ILE A 148 -29.68 -4.49 -50.22
CA ILE A 148 -29.25 -3.24 -50.86
C ILE A 148 -28.66 -3.58 -52.23
N MET A 149 -29.29 -3.12 -53.31
CA MET A 149 -28.68 -3.19 -54.64
C MET A 149 -27.59 -2.13 -54.77
N ILE A 150 -26.36 -2.56 -55.03
CA ILE A 150 -25.25 -1.67 -55.41
C ILE A 150 -25.24 -1.61 -56.94
N HIS A 151 -25.43 -0.41 -57.51
CA HIS A 151 -25.39 -0.12 -58.95
C HIS A 151 -23.95 0.17 -59.42
#